data_AF-A0A0E3YA99-F1
#
_entry.id   AF-A0A0E3YA99-F1
#
_cell.length_a   1.000
_cell.length_b   1.000
_cell.length_c   1.000
_cell.angle_alpha   90.00
_cell.angle_beta   90.00
_cell.angle_gamma   90.00
#
_symmetry.space_group_name_H-M   'P 1'
#
loop_
_entity.id
_entity.type
_entity.pdbx_description
1 polymer ?
#
loop_
_entity_poly.entity_id
_entity_poly.type
_entity_poly.pdbx_seq_one_letter_code
_entity_poly.pdbx_strand_id
1 'polypeptide(L)'
;MLTQEKLTDPSASFMQTMMSLFFTDEVTPYSGRKEVEALPPMETMVLGLMCLERTYNSEHFPNRLRFKYRSFSPRECGIFTEVGILGLVQRGYLRLASKRAETALNARDENVWGLGNVPFVVTAKGARRIGYLVADLRGGLYKDVVKELQAESREAAKSWWADVHVSMLG
;
A
#
# COMPACT_ATOMS: atom_id res chain seq x y z
N MET A 1 -22.54 11.93 13.17
CA MET A 1 -21.47 12.89 13.54
C MET A 1 -20.13 12.22 13.32
N LEU A 2 -19.33 12.71 12.38
CA LEU A 2 -17.94 12.26 12.20
C LEU A 2 -17.13 12.91 13.34
N THR A 3 -16.46 12.10 14.17
CA THR A 3 -15.59 12.60 15.23
C THR A 3 -14.44 13.42 14.63
N GLN A 4 -13.93 14.40 15.38
CA GLN A 4 -12.89 15.34 14.94
C GLN A 4 -11.61 14.64 14.42
N GLU A 5 -11.34 13.41 14.87
CA GLU A 5 -10.28 12.52 14.35
C GLU A 5 -10.45 12.12 12.87
N LYS A 6 -11.69 12.07 12.35
CA LYS A 6 -11.94 11.80 10.93
C LYS A 6 -11.69 13.02 10.04
N LEU A 7 -11.61 14.23 10.61
CA LEU A 7 -11.33 15.47 9.88
C LEU A 7 -9.84 15.72 9.67
N THR A 8 -8.97 15.07 10.44
CA THR A 8 -7.50 15.22 10.37
C THR A 8 -6.80 13.99 9.79
N ASP A 9 -7.54 13.02 9.26
CA ASP A 9 -6.98 11.79 8.72
C ASP A 9 -6.44 12.02 7.29
N PRO A 10 -5.10 12.05 7.08
CA PRO A 10 -4.51 12.32 5.77
C PRO A 10 -4.88 11.24 4.74
N SER A 11 -5.25 10.06 5.19
CA SER A 11 -5.66 8.96 4.33
C SER A 11 -7.08 9.12 3.76
N ALA A 12 -7.97 9.82 4.47
CA ALA A 12 -9.30 10.16 3.97
C ALA A 12 -9.21 11.23 2.87
N SER A 13 -8.39 12.26 3.09
CA SER A 13 -8.09 13.29 2.08
C SER A 13 -7.39 12.69 0.85
N PHE A 14 -6.47 11.73 1.07
CA PHE A 14 -5.86 10.96 -0.02
C PHE A 14 -6.90 10.23 -0.86
N MET A 15 -7.78 9.45 -0.22
CA MET A 15 -8.82 8.70 -0.92
C MET A 15 -9.76 9.62 -1.71
N GLN A 16 -10.14 10.75 -1.12
CA GLN A 16 -10.96 11.76 -1.80
C GLN A 16 -10.23 12.36 -3.01
N THR A 17 -8.95 12.71 -2.86
CA THR A 17 -8.11 13.26 -3.94
C THR A 17 -7.96 12.26 -5.09
N MET A 18 -7.71 10.99 -4.77
CA MET A 18 -7.61 9.93 -5.76
C MET A 18 -8.94 9.69 -6.48
N MET A 19 -10.07 9.61 -5.76
CA MET A 19 -11.38 9.50 -6.42
C MET A 19 -11.64 10.68 -7.37
N SER A 20 -11.33 11.91 -6.97
CA SER A 20 -11.47 13.09 -7.84
C SER A 20 -10.60 13.03 -9.09
N LEU A 21 -9.35 12.56 -8.97
CA LEU A 21 -8.43 12.39 -10.10
C LEU A 21 -8.80 11.23 -11.04
N PHE A 22 -9.54 10.22 -10.57
CA PHE A 22 -9.85 9.00 -11.35
C PHE A 22 -11.29 8.92 -11.87
N PHE A 23 -12.24 9.67 -11.31
CA PHE A 23 -13.64 9.68 -11.75
C PHE A 23 -14.08 11.00 -12.41
N THR A 24 -13.16 11.91 -12.73
CA THR A 24 -13.46 13.06 -13.58
C THR A 24 -13.14 12.70 -15.03
N ASP A 25 -14.18 12.62 -15.87
CA ASP A 25 -14.15 12.22 -17.29
C ASP A 25 -13.36 13.17 -18.23
N GLU A 26 -12.48 14.03 -17.72
CA GLU A 26 -11.72 14.99 -18.53
C GLU A 26 -10.25 14.57 -18.68
N VAL A 27 -9.99 13.73 -19.69
CA VAL A 27 -8.64 13.46 -20.17
C VAL A 27 -8.11 14.71 -20.88
N THR A 28 -7.19 15.44 -20.25
CA THR A 28 -6.47 16.55 -20.91
C THR A 28 -5.25 16.02 -21.67
N PRO A 29 -4.90 16.57 -22.86
CA PRO A 29 -3.94 15.96 -23.79
C PRO A 29 -2.48 15.85 -23.32
N TYR A 30 -2.13 16.43 -22.16
CA TYR A 30 -0.77 16.39 -21.60
C TYR A 30 -0.47 15.12 -20.78
N SER A 31 -1.48 14.30 -20.45
CA SER A 31 -1.31 13.16 -19.56
C SER A 31 -0.70 11.91 -20.24
N GLY A 32 -0.91 11.74 -21.55
CA GLY A 32 -0.55 10.52 -22.29
C GLY A 32 0.94 10.17 -22.38
N ARG A 33 1.87 11.12 -22.15
CA ARG A 33 3.33 10.83 -22.07
C ARG A 33 3.83 10.53 -20.65
N LYS A 34 3.19 11.08 -19.61
CA LYS A 34 3.50 10.75 -18.21
C LYS A 34 2.82 9.45 -17.78
N GLU A 35 1.72 9.05 -18.44
CA GLU A 35 0.94 7.86 -18.13
C GLU A 35 1.65 6.54 -18.48
N VAL A 36 2.51 6.52 -19.50
CA VAL A 36 3.35 5.34 -19.82
C VAL A 36 4.42 5.09 -18.75
N GLU A 37 4.84 6.15 -18.04
CA GLU A 37 5.68 6.08 -16.83
C GLU A 37 4.88 6.14 -15.53
N ALA A 38 3.54 6.21 -15.62
CA ALA A 38 2.69 6.29 -14.46
C ALA A 38 2.43 4.91 -13.89
N LEU A 39 2.71 4.77 -12.61
CA LEU A 39 2.28 3.64 -11.82
C LEU A 39 0.74 3.56 -11.95
N PRO A 40 0.15 2.41 -12.29
CA PRO A 40 -1.28 2.39 -12.60
C PRO A 40 -2.12 2.76 -11.36
N PRO A 41 -3.37 3.21 -11.56
CA PRO A 41 -4.19 3.81 -10.49
C PRO A 41 -4.31 2.93 -9.24
N MET A 42 -4.53 1.63 -9.44
CA MET A 42 -4.65 0.65 -8.37
C MET A 42 -3.37 0.55 -7.55
N GLU A 43 -2.23 0.32 -8.19
CA GLU A 43 -0.95 0.23 -7.51
C GLU A 43 -0.60 1.56 -6.81
N THR A 44 -1.04 2.72 -7.32
CA THR A 44 -0.78 4.02 -6.69
C THR A 44 -1.61 4.17 -5.42
N MET A 45 -2.89 3.77 -5.46
CA MET A 45 -3.74 3.71 -4.28
C MET A 45 -3.17 2.76 -3.23
N VAL A 46 -2.74 1.57 -3.63
CA VAL A 46 -2.16 0.57 -2.72
C VAL A 46 -0.89 1.08 -2.08
N LEU A 47 0.07 1.57 -2.87
CA LEU A 47 1.34 2.09 -2.34
C LEU A 47 1.12 3.31 -1.44
N GLY A 48 0.23 4.23 -1.84
CA GLY A 48 -0.13 5.41 -1.06
C GLY A 48 -0.71 5.03 0.31
N LEU A 49 -1.71 4.16 0.33
CA LEU A 49 -2.34 3.69 1.55
C LEU A 49 -1.39 2.88 2.43
N MET A 50 -0.57 1.99 1.86
CA MET A 50 0.44 1.23 2.61
C MET A 50 1.42 2.17 3.32
N CYS A 51 1.88 3.21 2.61
CA CYS A 51 2.76 4.22 3.16
C CYS A 51 2.08 5.07 4.24
N LEU A 52 0.88 5.59 3.98
CA LEU A 52 0.14 6.48 4.89
C LEU A 52 -0.29 5.77 6.17
N GLU A 53 -0.81 4.55 6.07
CA GLU A 53 -1.33 3.76 7.19
C GLU A 53 -0.30 2.81 7.81
N ARG A 54 0.92 2.77 7.26
CA ARG A 54 1.99 1.84 7.66
C ARG A 54 1.54 0.38 7.59
N THR A 55 0.75 0.02 6.57
CA THR A 55 0.22 -1.33 6.34
C THR A 55 1.05 -2.09 5.30
N TYR A 56 2.37 -2.14 5.48
CA TYR A 56 3.30 -2.86 4.60
C TYR A 56 3.22 -4.40 4.65
N ASN A 57 2.06 -4.94 5.04
CA ASN A 57 1.75 -6.37 5.11
C ASN A 57 0.40 -6.63 4.43
N SER A 58 0.32 -7.69 3.63
CA SER A 58 -0.85 -8.04 2.82
C SER A 58 -2.10 -8.43 3.60
N GLU A 59 -2.00 -8.76 4.89
CA GLU A 59 -3.15 -9.05 5.75
C GLU A 59 -3.71 -7.78 6.39
N HIS A 60 -2.83 -6.85 6.77
CA HIS A 60 -3.22 -5.61 7.44
C HIS A 60 -3.82 -4.58 6.47
N PHE A 61 -3.36 -4.59 5.22
CA PHE A 61 -3.84 -3.71 4.17
C PHE A 61 -5.36 -3.87 3.87
N PRO A 62 -5.88 -5.07 3.55
CA PRO A 62 -7.31 -5.27 3.27
C PRO A 62 -8.19 -5.04 4.51
N ASN A 63 -7.68 -5.36 5.71
CA ASN A 63 -8.37 -5.04 6.95
C ASN A 63 -8.54 -3.52 7.12
N ARG A 64 -7.50 -2.74 6.81
CA ARG A 64 -7.59 -1.29 6.85
C ARG A 64 -8.57 -0.74 5.81
N LEU A 65 -8.52 -1.25 4.57
CA LEU A 65 -9.48 -0.91 3.51
C LEU A 65 -10.94 -1.16 3.93
N ARG A 66 -11.22 -2.35 4.46
CA ARG A 66 -12.56 -2.79 4.83
C ARG A 66 -13.10 -2.06 6.06
N PHE A 67 -12.32 -1.97 7.14
CA PHE A 67 -12.83 -1.50 8.42
C PHE A 67 -12.72 0.02 8.61
N LYS A 68 -11.66 0.64 8.10
CA LYS A 68 -11.44 2.09 8.27
C LYS A 68 -12.27 2.89 7.26
N TYR A 69 -12.20 2.54 5.98
CA TYR A 69 -12.87 3.31 4.93
C TYR A 69 -14.30 2.84 4.67
N ARG A 70 -14.63 1.57 4.96
CA ARG A 70 -15.96 0.98 4.76
C ARG A 70 -16.52 1.09 3.33
N SER A 71 -15.65 1.39 2.35
CA SER A 71 -16.04 1.63 0.96
C SER A 71 -15.80 0.44 0.04
N PHE A 72 -15.19 -0.64 0.53
CA PHE A 72 -14.77 -1.78 -0.29
C PHE A 72 -15.37 -3.09 0.22
N SER A 73 -15.87 -3.88 -0.72
CA SER A 73 -16.31 -5.25 -0.49
C SER A 73 -15.11 -6.17 -0.21
N PRO A 74 -15.34 -7.36 0.40
CA PRO A 74 -14.26 -8.34 0.61
C PRO A 74 -13.54 -8.74 -0.69
N ARG A 75 -14.27 -8.83 -1.80
CA ARG A 75 -13.72 -9.17 -3.12
C ARG A 75 -12.80 -8.06 -3.64
N GLU A 76 -13.22 -6.80 -3.54
CA GLU A 76 -12.40 -5.67 -3.95
C GLU A 76 -11.12 -5.58 -3.12
N CYS A 77 -11.21 -5.74 -1.80
CA CYS A 77 -10.03 -5.82 -0.93
C CYS A 77 -9.06 -6.93 -1.36
N GLY A 78 -9.57 -8.09 -1.76
CA GLY A 78 -8.76 -9.20 -2.31
C GLY A 78 -8.04 -8.81 -3.59
N ILE A 79 -8.76 -8.19 -4.54
CA ILE A 79 -8.19 -7.71 -5.81
C ILE A 79 -7.10 -6.65 -5.58
N PHE A 80 -7.35 -5.66 -4.72
CA PHE A 80 -6.34 -4.64 -4.39
C PHE A 80 -5.10 -5.25 -3.73
N THR A 81 -5.28 -6.26 -2.89
CA THR A 81 -4.19 -6.95 -2.21
C THR A 81 -3.37 -7.78 -3.17
N GLU A 82 -4.00 -8.59 -4.03
CA GLU A 82 -3.25 -9.43 -4.96
C GLU A 82 -2.73 -8.64 -6.15
N VAL A 83 -3.62 -8.09 -6.97
CA VAL A 83 -3.27 -7.43 -8.23
C VAL A 83 -2.42 -6.19 -7.95
N GLY A 84 -2.83 -5.40 -6.95
CA GLY A 84 -2.14 -4.17 -6.60
C GLY A 84 -0.76 -4.39 -5.99
N ILE A 85 -0.62 -5.25 -4.98
CA ILE A 85 0.68 -5.50 -4.33
C ILE A 85 1.60 -6.29 -5.25
N LEU A 86 1.12 -7.33 -5.95
CA LEU A 86 1.96 -8.07 -6.91
C LEU A 86 2.41 -7.19 -8.07
N GLY A 87 1.54 -6.32 -8.59
CA GLY A 87 1.91 -5.33 -9.61
C GLY A 87 3.00 -4.38 -9.12
N LEU A 88 2.92 -3.92 -7.87
CA LEU A 88 3.96 -3.10 -7.25
C LEU A 88 5.30 -3.84 -7.08
N VAL A 89 5.27 -5.12 -6.73
CA VAL A 89 6.46 -5.97 -6.62
C VAL A 89 7.08 -6.19 -8.00
N GLN A 90 6.29 -6.60 -9.00
CA GLN A 90 6.76 -6.83 -10.37
C GLN A 90 7.41 -5.59 -10.99
N ARG A 91 6.85 -4.41 -10.73
CA ARG A 91 7.39 -3.13 -11.22
C ARG A 91 8.53 -2.57 -10.36
N GLY A 92 8.90 -3.24 -9.27
CA GLY A 92 10.03 -2.91 -8.40
C GLY A 92 9.80 -1.74 -7.43
N TYR A 93 8.55 -1.40 -7.13
CA TYR A 93 8.19 -0.36 -6.16
C TYR A 93 8.11 -0.92 -4.74
N LEU A 94 7.74 -2.19 -4.60
CA LEU A 94 7.85 -2.98 -3.38
C LEU A 94 8.86 -4.12 -3.58
N ARG A 95 9.40 -4.61 -2.47
CA ARG A 95 10.14 -5.87 -2.43
C ARG A 95 9.68 -6.68 -1.24
N LEU A 96 9.81 -7.99 -1.32
CA LEU A 96 9.62 -8.88 -0.18
C LEU A 96 10.63 -8.53 0.92
N ALA A 97 10.19 -8.52 2.17
CA ALA A 97 11.04 -8.11 3.27
C ALA A 97 12.18 -9.12 3.57
N SER A 98 11.97 -10.40 3.27
CA SER A 98 12.92 -11.47 3.54
C SER A 98 12.70 -12.67 2.61
N LYS A 99 13.66 -13.61 2.59
CA LYS A 99 13.51 -14.91 1.91
C LYS A 99 12.32 -15.71 2.43
N ARG A 100 11.99 -15.59 3.72
CA ARG A 100 10.81 -16.26 4.30
C ARG A 100 9.51 -15.68 3.77
N ALA A 101 9.45 -14.36 3.57
CA ALA A 101 8.30 -13.70 2.92
C ALA A 101 8.14 -14.18 1.47
N GLU A 102 9.25 -14.40 0.76
CA GLU A 102 9.25 -14.99 -0.58
C GLU A 102 8.71 -16.43 -0.59
N THR A 103 9.19 -17.28 0.32
CA THR A 103 8.66 -18.63 0.49
C THR A 103 7.17 -18.62 0.82
N ALA A 104 6.72 -17.75 1.72
CA ALA A 104 5.31 -17.63 2.08
C ALA A 104 4.45 -17.18 0.90
N LEU A 105 4.94 -16.24 0.08
CA LEU A 105 4.25 -15.80 -1.13
C LEU A 105 4.14 -16.92 -2.17
N ASN A 106 5.20 -17.71 -2.33
CA ASN A 106 5.25 -18.83 -3.28
C ASN A 106 4.41 -20.04 -2.82
N ALA A 107 4.22 -20.21 -1.52
CA ALA A 107 3.41 -21.28 -0.93
C ALA A 107 1.93 -20.88 -0.73
N ARG A 108 1.52 -19.69 -1.21
CA ARG A 108 0.14 -19.21 -1.03
C ARG A 108 -0.85 -20.10 -1.79
N ASP A 109 -2.07 -20.19 -1.26
CA ASP A 109 -3.17 -20.83 -1.95
C ASP A 109 -3.69 -19.92 -3.07
N GLU A 110 -3.48 -20.32 -4.33
CA GLU A 110 -3.93 -19.55 -5.50
C GLU A 110 -5.45 -19.63 -5.73
N ASN A 111 -6.17 -20.43 -4.96
CA ASN A 111 -7.64 -20.55 -5.04
C ASN A 111 -8.36 -19.57 -4.10
N VAL A 112 -7.64 -18.84 -3.26
CA VAL A 112 -8.20 -17.90 -2.28
C VAL A 112 -7.60 -16.51 -2.49
N TRP A 113 -8.46 -15.48 -2.55
CA TRP A 113 -8.01 -14.10 -2.67
C TRP A 113 -7.20 -13.64 -1.44
N GLY A 114 -5.98 -13.17 -1.69
CA GLY A 114 -5.08 -12.57 -0.72
C GLY A 114 -3.67 -13.17 -0.81
N LEU A 115 -2.68 -12.45 -0.26
CA LEU A 115 -1.29 -12.92 -0.26
C LEU A 115 -0.86 -13.56 1.08
N GLY A 116 -1.79 -13.72 2.03
CA GLY A 116 -1.48 -14.18 3.40
C GLY A 116 -0.72 -13.15 4.22
N ASN A 117 0.02 -13.60 5.24
CA ASN A 117 0.84 -12.74 6.11
C ASN A 117 2.25 -12.54 5.51
N VAL A 118 2.33 -11.72 4.46
CA VAL A 118 3.58 -11.44 3.74
C VAL A 118 4.01 -9.98 3.98
N PRO A 119 5.18 -9.74 4.61
CA PRO A 119 5.70 -8.40 4.80
C PRO A 119 6.48 -7.90 3.57
N PHE A 120 6.28 -6.62 3.26
CA PHE A 120 6.91 -5.92 2.15
C PHE A 120 7.70 -4.70 2.63
N VAL A 121 8.72 -4.32 1.86
CA VAL A 121 9.53 -3.12 2.07
C VAL A 121 9.39 -2.22 0.86
N VAL A 122 9.23 -0.91 1.09
CA VAL A 122 9.19 0.09 0.02
C VAL A 122 10.60 0.29 -0.53
N THR A 123 10.76 0.19 -1.84
CA THR A 123 12.05 0.43 -2.50
C THR A 123 12.31 1.94 -2.64
N ALA A 124 13.56 2.34 -2.92
CA ALA A 124 13.85 3.73 -3.25
C ALA A 124 13.09 4.22 -4.50
N LYS A 125 12.70 3.31 -5.40
CA LYS A 125 11.85 3.61 -6.57
C LYS A 125 10.41 3.89 -6.11
N GLY A 126 9.86 3.03 -5.25
CA GLY A 126 8.52 3.21 -4.65
C GLY A 126 8.41 4.49 -3.83
N ALA A 127 9.37 4.73 -2.95
CA ALA A 127 9.37 5.89 -2.07
C ALA A 127 9.45 7.21 -2.85
N ARG A 128 10.30 7.30 -3.87
CA ARG A 128 10.34 8.50 -4.75
C ARG A 128 9.05 8.69 -5.53
N ARG A 129 8.41 7.60 -5.96
CA ARG A 129 7.18 7.65 -6.73
C ARG A 129 6.01 8.22 -5.94
N ILE A 130 5.90 7.87 -4.66
CA ILE A 130 4.78 8.29 -3.79
C ILE A 130 5.15 9.44 -2.84
N GLY A 131 6.44 9.76 -2.72
CA GLY A 131 6.96 10.67 -1.69
C GLY A 131 6.44 12.09 -1.79
N TYR A 132 6.18 12.62 -3.00
CA TYR A 132 5.60 13.96 -3.16
C TYR A 132 4.19 14.05 -2.59
N LEU A 133 3.36 13.07 -2.92
CA LEU A 133 2.00 12.96 -2.41
C LEU A 133 1.97 12.77 -0.90
N VAL A 134 2.82 11.90 -0.36
CA VAL A 134 2.89 11.68 1.10
C VAL A 134 3.39 12.94 1.82
N ALA A 135 4.35 13.67 1.24
CA ALA A 135 4.86 14.91 1.80
C ALA A 135 3.80 16.02 1.82
N ASP A 136 2.99 16.11 0.76
CA ASP A 136 1.86 17.05 0.70
C ASP A 136 0.81 16.76 1.78
N LEU A 137 0.51 15.48 2.01
CA LEU A 137 -0.53 15.05 2.96
C LEU A 137 -0.08 15.02 4.43
N ARG A 138 1.15 14.57 4.71
CA ARG A 138 1.69 14.50 6.08
C ARG A 138 2.31 15.82 6.53
N GLY A 139 2.61 16.71 5.58
CA GLY A 139 3.55 17.81 5.78
C GLY A 139 5.00 17.30 5.81
N GLY A 140 5.93 18.10 5.32
CA GLY A 140 7.36 17.82 5.37
C GLY A 140 8.08 18.00 4.04
N LEU A 141 9.41 17.92 4.08
CA LEU A 141 10.24 18.02 2.89
C LEU A 141 10.28 16.68 2.15
N TYR A 142 10.03 16.70 0.84
CA TYR A 142 10.03 15.52 -0.02
C TYR A 142 11.22 14.57 0.21
N LYS A 143 12.43 15.12 0.33
CA LYS A 143 13.65 14.32 0.51
C LYS A 143 13.67 13.54 1.82
N ASP A 144 13.08 14.10 2.88
CA ASP A 144 13.03 13.47 4.20
C ASP A 144 11.94 12.39 4.22
N VAL A 145 10.78 12.69 3.66
CA VAL A 145 9.68 11.72 3.49
C VAL A 145 10.13 10.48 2.69
N VAL A 146 10.92 10.64 1.63
CA VAL A 146 11.44 9.49 0.86
C VAL A 146 12.36 8.59 1.69
N LYS A 147 13.15 9.16 2.61
CA LYS A 147 14.00 8.38 3.52
C LYS A 147 13.16 7.72 4.60
N GLU A 148 12.22 8.46 5.18
CA GLU A 148 11.31 7.98 6.21
C GLU A 148 10.48 6.80 5.72
N LEU A 149 9.85 6.87 4.54
CA LEU A 149 9.06 5.77 3.98
C LEU A 149 9.86 4.46 3.84
N GLN A 150 11.14 4.57 3.47
CA GLN A 150 12.02 3.40 3.40
C GLN A 150 12.41 2.88 4.78
N ALA A 151 12.64 3.77 5.75
CA ALA A 151 12.96 3.39 7.12
C ALA A 151 11.75 2.77 7.83
N GLU A 152 10.59 3.43 7.76
CA GLU A 152 9.31 2.96 8.31
C GLU A 152 8.93 1.59 7.77
N SER A 153 9.01 1.37 6.45
CA SER A 153 8.67 0.07 5.87
C SER A 153 9.65 -1.04 6.26
N ARG A 154 10.95 -0.73 6.43
CA ARG A 154 11.93 -1.69 6.96
C ARG A 154 11.67 -2.01 8.42
N GLU A 155 11.35 -1.01 9.22
CA GLU A 155 11.09 -1.19 10.65
C GLU A 155 9.79 -1.97 10.88
N ALA A 156 8.72 -1.63 10.18
CA ALA A 156 7.46 -2.37 10.21
C ALA A 156 7.64 -3.83 9.75
N ALA A 157 8.48 -4.08 8.75
CA ALA A 157 8.82 -5.45 8.35
C ALA A 157 9.55 -6.24 9.45
N LYS A 158 10.27 -5.58 10.38
CA LYS A 158 10.84 -6.20 11.57
C LYS A 158 9.83 -6.38 12.72
N SER A 159 8.63 -5.81 12.66
CA SER A 159 7.58 -6.13 13.64
C SER A 159 6.69 -7.27 13.17
N TRP A 160 6.71 -7.58 11.87
CA TRP A 160 5.93 -8.65 11.25
C TRP A 160 6.81 -9.83 10.86
N TRP A 161 7.81 -10.15 11.69
CA TRP A 161 8.33 -11.51 11.67
C TRP A 161 7.11 -12.42 11.79
N ALA A 162 7.06 -13.42 10.91
CA ALA A 162 6.01 -14.42 10.93
C ALA A 162 6.09 -15.22 12.24
N ASP A 163 5.62 -14.63 13.33
CA ASP A 163 5.22 -15.30 14.55
C ASP A 163 3.89 -15.99 14.26
N VAL A 164 4.00 -17.14 13.60
CA VAL A 164 3.25 -18.28 14.08
C VAL A 164 4.13 -18.92 15.16
N HIS A 165 4.13 -18.30 16.34
CA HIS A 165 4.44 -19.02 17.57
C HIS A 165 3.09 -19.45 18.17
N VAL A 166 2.47 -20.45 17.53
CA VAL A 166 1.44 -21.26 18.18
C VAL A 166 1.73 -22.73 17.86
N SER A 167 1.89 -23.50 18.93
CA SER A 167 1.94 -24.96 19.05
C SER A 167 3.12 -25.71 18.43
N MET A 168 4.29 -25.63 19.07
CA MET A 168 5.18 -26.80 19.22
C MET A 168 5.74 -26.89 20.64
N LEU A 169 4.82 -26.83 21.61
CA LEU A 169 4.99 -27.45 22.92
C LEU A 169 3.65 -28.09 23.26
N GLY A 170 3.45 -29.30 22.70
CA GLY A 170 2.79 -30.37 23.43
C GLY A 170 3.76 -30.98 24.42
#